data_AF-A0A5B0NI33-F1
#
_entry.id   AF-A0A5B0NI33-F1
#
_cell.length_a   1.000
_cell.length_b   1.000
_cell.length_c   1.000
_cell.angle_alpha   90.00
_cell.angle_beta   90.00
_cell.angle_gamma   90.00
#
_symmetry.space_group_name_H-M   'P 1'
#
loop_
_entity.id
_entity.type
_entity.pdbx_description
1 polymer ?
#
loop_
_entity_poly.entity_id
_entity_poly.type
_entity_poly.pdbx_seq_one_letter_code
_entity_poly.pdbx_strand_id
1 'polypeptide(L)'
;MVRDLMGGLKPTQLDQIEGRYRAFNLVSLNIPWLLPHYMAKHSSNFVGKEFKAVLQSAPFVLFEFIDDPERLAWVALCQLAPLVFQTHIDDMESYLTLLRFHIEKFLYYIFKITAQWVNKPKFHMLLHLLDSIERFGPASLYATEKFKSYNGTLRKAAVHSNRQSPGKDIAKSFASYKCIRHLTCGGWFKDPKDSTRYITAAPSVGNMFLERPSLQKTMDYNHLAHIGREGVFPRVINTKVTAPDTIPAGLQKHLPGRRILQLGAIQWTPHRVLKKGVFVLVRLGNSAEGTALTVGCIDHVWEATFRGRVSFWVCYTEYGRGGVDSYYQMRSVKKSTTHKYVHIKGIESTINVQHNCHAGGCQVSPTGRVRIEREDSEENNNIVVHGDTDEYVVNSGELNSTQVLRTWVDVPRGGEEIGDLIPALNKGLATWLQAAGESDDDEVLDNPSHR
;
A
#
# COMPACT_ATOMS: atom_id res chain seq x y z
N MET A 1 -19.36 0.52 3.79
CA MET A 1 -18.93 1.21 2.56
C MET A 1 -18.88 0.23 1.38
N VAL A 2 -17.73 -0.33 0.96
CA VAL A 2 -17.67 -1.10 -0.31
C VAL A 2 -18.62 -2.30 -0.38
N ARG A 3 -18.78 -3.06 0.72
CA ARG A 3 -19.70 -4.22 0.72
C ARG A 3 -21.15 -3.80 0.58
N ASP A 4 -21.53 -2.70 1.24
CA ASP A 4 -22.88 -2.18 1.20
C ASP A 4 -23.20 -1.65 -0.20
N LEU A 5 -22.27 -0.86 -0.77
CA LEU A 5 -22.36 -0.37 -2.14
C LEU A 5 -22.50 -1.54 -3.13
N MET A 6 -21.53 -2.46 -3.15
CA MET A 6 -21.50 -3.57 -4.11
C MET A 6 -22.68 -4.53 -3.94
N GLY A 7 -23.19 -4.70 -2.71
CA GLY A 7 -24.35 -5.55 -2.43
C GLY A 7 -25.67 -5.01 -2.96
N GLY A 8 -25.76 -3.70 -3.21
CA GLY A 8 -26.95 -3.04 -3.78
C GLY A 8 -26.94 -2.94 -5.31
N LEU A 9 -25.85 -3.30 -5.98
CA LEU A 9 -25.70 -3.12 -7.44
C LEU A 9 -26.28 -4.29 -8.23
N LYS A 10 -26.84 -3.96 -9.40
CA LYS A 10 -27.35 -4.94 -10.37
C LYS A 10 -26.17 -5.68 -11.05
N PRO A 11 -26.38 -6.91 -11.57
CA PRO A 11 -25.34 -7.66 -12.27
C PRO A 11 -24.65 -6.88 -13.39
N THR A 12 -25.40 -6.11 -14.19
CA THR A 12 -24.86 -5.29 -15.28
C THR A 12 -23.95 -4.16 -14.79
N GLN A 13 -24.19 -3.62 -13.60
CA GLN A 13 -23.32 -2.60 -12.98
C GLN A 13 -22.04 -3.24 -12.43
N LEU A 14 -22.14 -4.45 -11.87
CA LEU A 14 -20.96 -5.22 -11.45
C LEU A 14 -20.06 -5.56 -12.64
N ASP A 15 -20.64 -5.86 -13.79
CA ASP A 15 -19.91 -6.10 -15.04
C ASP A 15 -19.16 -4.84 -15.54
N GLN A 16 -19.71 -3.64 -15.32
CA GLN A 16 -19.00 -2.37 -15.56
C GLN A 16 -17.81 -2.20 -14.61
N ILE A 17 -18.02 -2.47 -13.31
CA ILE A 17 -16.96 -2.42 -12.29
C ILE A 17 -15.84 -3.41 -12.62
N GLU A 18 -16.18 -4.61 -13.10
CA GLU A 18 -15.21 -5.60 -13.57
C GLU A 18 -14.32 -5.04 -14.68
N GLY A 19 -14.92 -4.37 -15.67
CA GLY A 19 -14.19 -3.70 -16.74
C GLY A 19 -13.29 -2.57 -16.24
N ARG A 20 -13.75 -1.78 -15.25
CA ARG A 20 -12.94 -0.74 -14.61
C ARG A 20 -11.77 -1.32 -13.81
N TYR A 21 -11.95 -2.44 -13.10
CA TYR A 21 -10.85 -3.14 -12.44
C TYR A 21 -9.83 -3.72 -13.44
N ARG A 22 -10.25 -4.17 -14.63
CA ARG A 22 -9.31 -4.58 -15.70
C ARG A 22 -8.43 -3.42 -16.19
N ALA A 23 -9.00 -2.22 -16.28
CA ALA A 23 -8.29 -1.04 -16.76
C ALA A 23 -7.46 -0.34 -15.66
N PHE A 24 -7.75 -0.62 -14.39
CA PHE A 24 -7.06 -0.01 -13.25
C PHE A 24 -5.57 -0.37 -13.25
N ASN A 25 -4.71 0.65 -13.29
CA ASN A 25 -3.28 0.45 -13.35
C ASN A 25 -2.74 0.04 -11.98
N LEU A 26 -2.29 -1.21 -11.85
CA LEU A 26 -1.70 -1.73 -10.60
C LEU A 26 -0.20 -1.39 -10.44
N VAL A 27 0.43 -0.79 -11.45
CA VAL A 27 1.86 -0.48 -11.42
C VAL A 27 2.18 0.45 -10.25
N SER A 28 3.24 0.14 -9.52
CA SER A 28 3.64 0.84 -8.29
C SER A 28 2.67 0.70 -7.11
N LEU A 29 1.56 -0.03 -7.22
CA LEU A 29 0.78 -0.40 -6.05
C LEU A 29 1.35 -1.71 -5.50
N ASN A 30 1.71 -1.75 -4.23
CA ASN A 30 2.17 -2.98 -3.56
C ASN A 30 0.98 -3.92 -3.26
N ILE A 31 0.20 -4.22 -4.29
CA ILE A 31 -0.99 -5.07 -4.27
C ILE A 31 -0.69 -6.28 -5.15
N PRO A 32 -1.03 -7.51 -4.73
CA PRO A 32 -0.92 -8.67 -5.62
C PRO A 32 -1.81 -8.49 -6.84
N TRP A 33 -1.57 -9.28 -7.89
CA TRP A 33 -2.53 -9.35 -9.01
C TRP A 33 -3.90 -9.77 -8.48
N LEU A 34 -4.93 -8.99 -8.79
CA LEU A 34 -6.30 -9.24 -8.41
C LEU A 34 -7.07 -9.66 -9.63
N LEU A 35 -7.87 -10.72 -9.49
CA LEU A 35 -8.77 -11.14 -10.55
C LEU A 35 -9.94 -10.13 -10.62
N PRO A 36 -10.10 -9.35 -11.71
CA PRO A 36 -11.12 -8.31 -11.80
C PRO A 36 -12.53 -8.84 -11.56
N HIS A 37 -12.82 -10.03 -12.10
CA HIS A 37 -14.07 -10.75 -11.88
C HIS A 37 -14.36 -10.98 -10.39
N TYR A 38 -13.35 -11.43 -9.64
CA TYR A 38 -13.49 -11.65 -8.20
C TYR A 38 -13.74 -10.33 -7.46
N MET A 39 -13.02 -9.26 -7.83
CA MET A 39 -13.19 -7.94 -7.23
C MET A 39 -14.58 -7.35 -7.48
N ALA A 40 -15.20 -7.66 -8.61
CA ALA A 40 -16.55 -7.21 -8.93
C ALA A 40 -17.64 -8.08 -8.27
N LYS A 41 -17.57 -9.42 -8.40
CA LYS A 41 -18.69 -10.31 -8.09
C LYS A 41 -18.65 -10.95 -6.69
N HIS A 42 -17.53 -10.83 -5.98
CA HIS A 42 -17.31 -11.52 -4.70
C HIS A 42 -16.88 -10.58 -3.56
N SER A 43 -17.39 -9.35 -3.55
CA SER A 43 -17.08 -8.32 -2.53
C SER A 43 -17.42 -8.73 -1.08
N SER A 44 -18.41 -9.60 -0.89
CA SER A 44 -18.78 -10.17 0.42
C SER A 44 -17.65 -11.03 1.02
N ASN A 45 -16.84 -11.66 0.18
CA ASN A 45 -15.75 -12.56 0.57
C ASN A 45 -14.40 -11.88 0.75
N PHE A 46 -14.34 -10.55 0.58
CA PHE A 46 -13.08 -9.81 0.70
C PHE A 46 -12.40 -10.02 2.06
N VAL A 47 -11.09 -10.23 2.00
CA VAL A 47 -10.21 -10.23 3.18
C VAL A 47 -9.26 -9.04 3.10
N GLY A 48 -8.30 -8.97 4.02
CA GLY A 48 -7.45 -7.79 4.18
C GLY A 48 -6.71 -7.35 2.91
N LYS A 49 -6.34 -8.28 2.02
CA LYS A 49 -5.64 -7.94 0.77
C LYS A 49 -6.56 -7.25 -0.24
N GLU A 50 -7.80 -7.72 -0.40
CA GLU A 50 -8.78 -7.07 -1.28
C GLU A 50 -9.21 -5.71 -0.72
N PHE A 51 -9.37 -5.58 0.60
CA PHE A 51 -9.67 -4.28 1.20
C PHE A 51 -8.54 -3.26 1.00
N LYS A 52 -7.27 -3.68 1.11
CA LYS A 52 -6.12 -2.81 0.77
C LYS A 52 -6.15 -2.39 -0.69
N ALA A 53 -6.64 -3.25 -1.58
CA ALA A 53 -6.79 -2.90 -2.99
C ALA A 53 -7.92 -1.90 -3.24
N VAL A 54 -9.11 -2.17 -2.70
CA VAL A 54 -10.27 -1.27 -2.78
C VAL A 54 -9.89 0.11 -2.27
N LEU A 55 -9.17 0.20 -1.15
CA LEU A 55 -8.74 1.48 -0.58
C LEU A 55 -7.84 2.31 -1.52
N GLN A 56 -7.15 1.64 -2.45
CA GLN A 56 -6.28 2.28 -3.45
C GLN A 56 -6.96 2.46 -4.81
N SER A 57 -8.09 1.79 -5.07
CA SER A 57 -8.74 1.77 -6.40
C SER A 57 -10.15 2.34 -6.42
N ALA A 58 -10.85 2.39 -5.28
CA ALA A 58 -12.27 2.71 -5.19
C ALA A 58 -12.64 4.00 -5.92
N PRO A 59 -11.93 5.14 -5.74
CA PRO A 59 -12.24 6.36 -6.48
C PRO A 59 -12.19 6.17 -8.00
N PHE A 60 -11.32 5.30 -8.52
CA PHE A 60 -11.13 5.13 -9.96
C PHE A 60 -12.06 4.08 -10.59
N VAL A 61 -12.53 3.12 -9.79
CA VAL A 61 -13.33 1.99 -10.29
C VAL A 61 -14.81 2.08 -9.93
N LEU A 62 -15.16 2.86 -8.90
CA LEU A 62 -16.52 2.98 -8.38
C LEU A 62 -17.16 4.35 -8.63
N PHE A 63 -16.48 5.29 -9.30
CA PHE A 63 -16.90 6.69 -9.41
C PHE A 63 -18.30 6.92 -9.99
N GLU A 64 -18.79 6.03 -10.86
CA GLU A 64 -20.13 6.14 -11.44
C GLU A 64 -21.24 5.65 -10.51
N PHE A 65 -20.88 4.99 -9.41
CA PHE A 65 -21.81 4.35 -8.48
C PHE A 65 -21.82 4.98 -7.09
N ILE A 66 -20.94 5.95 -6.84
CA ILE A 66 -20.86 6.69 -5.58
C ILE A 66 -21.46 8.08 -5.77
N ASP A 67 -22.25 8.53 -4.81
CA ASP A 67 -22.76 9.90 -4.78
C ASP A 67 -21.71 10.88 -4.23
N ASP A 68 -22.03 12.18 -4.24
CA ASP A 68 -21.09 13.22 -3.79
C ASP A 68 -20.69 13.08 -2.30
N PRO A 69 -21.61 12.83 -1.34
CA PRO A 69 -21.24 12.53 0.04
C PRO A 69 -20.31 11.32 0.19
N GLU A 70 -20.63 10.19 -0.46
CA GLU A 70 -19.80 8.99 -0.46
C GLU A 70 -18.43 9.26 -1.08
N ARG A 71 -18.38 10.01 -2.19
CA ARG A 71 -17.13 10.42 -2.83
C ARG A 71 -16.24 11.18 -1.87
N LEU A 72 -16.77 12.17 -1.14
CA LEU A 72 -15.99 12.95 -0.18
C LEU A 72 -15.46 12.07 0.98
N ALA A 73 -16.27 11.13 1.46
CA ALA A 73 -15.83 10.17 2.48
C ALA A 73 -14.73 9.23 1.95
N TRP A 74 -14.84 8.76 0.71
CA TRP A 74 -13.81 7.94 0.06
C TRP A 74 -12.51 8.72 -0.15
N VAL A 75 -12.59 9.96 -0.63
CA VAL A 75 -11.44 10.85 -0.78
C VAL A 75 -10.74 11.05 0.56
N ALA A 76 -11.49 11.37 1.62
CA ALA A 76 -10.93 11.55 2.96
C ALA A 76 -10.26 10.27 3.47
N LEU A 77 -10.87 9.11 3.22
CA LEU A 77 -10.28 7.81 3.57
C LEU A 77 -9.00 7.52 2.79
N CYS A 78 -8.95 7.82 1.49
CA CYS A 78 -7.77 7.68 0.65
C CYS A 78 -6.63 8.64 1.07
N GLN A 79 -6.95 9.81 1.63
CA GLN A 79 -5.95 10.73 2.19
C GLN A 79 -5.43 10.26 3.56
N LEU A 80 -6.30 9.68 4.39
CA LEU A 80 -5.96 9.15 5.71
C LEU A 80 -5.12 7.87 5.62
N ALA A 81 -5.48 6.95 4.74
CA ALA A 81 -4.91 5.61 4.70
C ALA A 81 -3.37 5.56 4.55
N PRO A 82 -2.72 6.31 3.64
CA PRO A 82 -1.27 6.34 3.53
C PRO A 82 -0.57 6.76 4.83
N LEU A 83 -1.19 7.61 5.64
CA LEU A 83 -0.67 8.00 6.95
C LEU A 83 -0.74 6.84 7.94
N VAL A 84 -1.82 6.08 7.93
CA VAL A 84 -1.99 4.91 8.81
C VAL A 84 -1.06 3.75 8.43
N PHE A 85 -0.80 3.55 7.13
CA PHE A 85 -0.04 2.42 6.61
C PHE A 85 1.48 2.67 6.50
N GLN A 86 1.97 3.88 6.77
CA GLN A 86 3.40 4.16 6.68
C GLN A 86 4.22 3.38 7.71
N THR A 87 5.47 3.09 7.35
CA THR A 87 6.40 2.33 8.20
C THR A 87 7.49 3.19 8.83
N HIS A 88 7.48 4.50 8.55
CA HIS A 88 8.47 5.45 9.02
C HIS A 88 7.79 6.80 9.30
N ILE A 89 8.20 7.45 10.39
CA ILE A 89 7.76 8.78 10.82
C ILE A 89 9.05 9.58 11.07
N ASP A 90 9.26 10.66 10.31
CA ASP A 90 10.42 11.53 10.46
C ASP A 90 10.29 12.43 11.70
N ASP A 91 9.13 13.09 11.81
CA ASP A 91 8.79 13.99 12.91
C ASP A 91 7.43 13.60 13.51
N MET A 92 7.42 13.26 14.80
CA MET A 92 6.24 12.72 15.47
C MET A 92 5.15 13.78 15.66
N GLU A 93 5.50 14.99 16.07
CA GLU A 93 4.54 16.06 16.39
C GLU A 93 3.77 16.53 15.15
N SER A 94 4.49 16.84 14.08
CA SER A 94 3.89 17.25 12.80
C SER A 94 3.07 16.13 12.20
N TYR A 95 3.53 14.88 12.34
CA TYR A 95 2.79 13.72 11.87
C TYR A 95 1.48 13.49 12.65
N LEU A 96 1.50 13.56 13.98
CA LEU A 96 0.30 13.37 14.80
C LEU A 96 -0.73 14.48 14.53
N THR A 97 -0.28 15.72 14.36
CA THR A 97 -1.14 16.84 13.95
C THR A 97 -1.82 16.57 12.61
N LEU A 98 -1.03 16.13 11.61
CA LEU A 98 -1.55 15.78 10.29
C LEU A 98 -2.52 14.59 10.35
N LEU A 99 -2.19 13.56 11.11
CA LEU A 99 -3.02 12.38 11.27
C LEU A 99 -4.36 12.71 11.95
N ARG A 100 -4.33 13.54 13.00
CA ARG A 100 -5.54 14.01 13.71
C ARG A 100 -6.51 14.64 12.73
N PHE A 101 -6.01 15.60 11.95
CA PHE A 101 -6.81 16.30 10.96
C PHE A 101 -7.47 15.33 9.96
N HIS A 102 -6.72 14.37 9.42
CA HIS A 102 -7.28 13.42 8.44
C HIS A 102 -8.25 12.40 9.06
N ILE A 103 -8.08 12.05 10.35
CA ILE A 103 -9.05 11.24 11.09
C ILE A 103 -10.36 12.01 11.24
N GLU A 104 -10.29 13.24 11.75
CA GLU A 104 -11.45 14.10 11.96
C GLU A 104 -12.19 14.39 10.63
N LYS A 105 -11.45 14.70 9.57
CA LYS A 105 -11.99 14.86 8.21
C LYS A 105 -12.75 13.62 7.73
N PHE A 106 -12.18 12.43 7.91
CA PHE A 106 -12.85 11.19 7.52
C PHE A 106 -14.11 10.94 8.35
N LEU A 107 -14.05 11.15 9.67
CA LEU A 107 -15.20 11.00 10.56
C LEU A 107 -16.33 11.98 10.22
N TYR A 108 -16.00 13.21 9.82
CA TYR A 108 -17.00 14.18 9.36
C TYR A 108 -17.81 13.66 8.18
N TYR A 109 -17.15 13.32 7.06
CA TYR A 109 -17.88 12.92 5.86
C TYR A 109 -18.60 11.59 6.04
N ILE A 110 -18.02 10.64 6.80
CA ILE A 110 -18.68 9.35 7.01
C ILE A 110 -19.94 9.48 7.88
N PHE A 111 -19.94 10.36 8.89
CA PHE A 111 -21.12 10.60 9.73
C PHE A 111 -22.16 11.47 9.03
N LYS A 112 -21.75 12.33 8.08
CA LYS A 112 -22.67 13.06 7.20
C LYS A 112 -23.48 12.12 6.31
N ILE A 113 -22.92 10.96 5.92
CA ILE A 113 -23.65 9.90 5.21
C ILE A 113 -24.60 9.18 6.17
N THR A 114 -24.09 8.73 7.32
CA THR A 114 -24.93 8.13 8.38
C THR A 114 -24.27 8.15 9.75
N ALA A 115 -25.01 8.59 10.76
CA ALA A 115 -24.54 8.60 12.15
C ALA A 115 -24.42 7.19 12.77
N GLN A 116 -25.00 6.15 12.15
CA GLN A 116 -25.02 4.78 12.70
C GLN A 116 -23.62 4.17 12.87
N TRP A 117 -22.61 4.70 12.18
CA TRP A 117 -21.23 4.26 12.30
C TRP A 117 -20.65 4.45 13.71
N VAL A 118 -21.22 5.34 14.54
CA VAL A 118 -20.82 5.52 15.95
C VAL A 118 -20.93 4.21 16.76
N ASN A 119 -21.88 3.34 16.39
CA ASN A 119 -22.10 2.05 17.05
C ASN A 119 -21.03 1.01 16.68
N LYS A 120 -20.10 1.32 15.77
CA LYS A 120 -19.04 0.41 15.36
C LYS A 120 -17.75 0.74 16.12
N PRO A 121 -17.20 -0.19 16.93
CA PRO A 121 -16.02 0.06 17.77
C PRO A 121 -14.80 0.58 17.01
N LYS A 122 -14.64 0.23 15.73
CA LYS A 122 -13.48 0.64 14.91
C LYS A 122 -13.37 2.15 14.71
N PHE A 123 -14.49 2.88 14.67
CA PHE A 123 -14.45 4.34 14.54
C PHE A 123 -13.99 4.99 15.84
N HIS A 124 -14.42 4.46 16.99
CA HIS A 124 -13.90 4.88 18.30
C HIS A 124 -12.40 4.54 18.44
N MET A 125 -11.98 3.33 18.04
CA MET A 125 -10.56 2.95 18.06
C MET A 125 -9.68 3.84 17.16
N LEU A 126 -10.24 4.42 16.09
CA LEU A 126 -9.50 5.33 15.22
C LEU A 126 -9.07 6.61 15.95
N LEU A 127 -9.86 7.09 16.91
CA LEU A 127 -9.52 8.27 17.73
C LEU A 127 -8.32 8.00 18.65
N HIS A 128 -8.18 6.76 19.14
CA HIS A 128 -7.05 6.32 19.98
C HIS A 128 -5.81 5.93 19.17
N LEU A 129 -5.88 6.04 17.83
CA LEU A 129 -4.76 5.68 16.97
C LEU A 129 -3.57 6.63 17.21
N LEU A 130 -3.83 7.89 17.52
CA LEU A 130 -2.79 8.88 17.81
C LEU A 130 -1.98 8.47 19.04
N ASP A 131 -2.64 8.23 20.18
CA ASP A 131 -2.00 7.82 21.43
C ASP A 131 -1.21 6.52 21.25
N SER A 132 -1.75 5.60 20.44
CA SER A 132 -1.07 4.34 20.10
C SER A 132 0.20 4.57 19.28
N ILE A 133 0.17 5.47 18.30
CA ILE A 133 1.34 5.77 17.48
C ILE A 133 2.39 6.56 18.26
N GLU A 134 1.97 7.52 19.07
CA GLU A 134 2.87 8.28 19.95
C GLU A 134 3.64 7.33 20.87
N ARG A 135 2.94 6.35 21.46
CA ARG A 135 3.53 5.41 22.42
C ARG A 135 4.34 4.28 21.78
N PHE A 136 3.87 3.73 20.65
CA PHE A 136 4.42 2.48 20.08
C PHE A 136 5.08 2.66 18.71
N GLY A 137 5.11 3.88 18.16
CA GLY A 137 5.59 4.16 16.81
C GLY A 137 4.56 3.81 15.72
N PRO A 138 4.97 3.72 14.45
CA PRO A 138 4.06 3.50 13.33
C PRO A 138 3.10 2.31 13.52
N ALA A 139 1.85 2.44 13.09
CA ALA A 139 0.80 1.44 13.33
C ALA A 139 1.12 0.02 12.82
N SER A 140 2.00 -0.06 11.81
CA SER A 140 2.52 -1.32 11.27
C SER A 140 3.32 -2.16 12.28
N LEU A 141 3.81 -1.57 13.38
CA LEU A 141 4.59 -2.27 14.40
C LEU A 141 3.73 -3.16 15.32
N TYR A 142 2.50 -2.74 15.62
CA TYR A 142 1.57 -3.49 16.48
C TYR A 142 0.39 -4.09 15.69
N ALA A 143 0.45 -4.07 14.36
CA ALA A 143 -0.52 -4.74 13.51
C ALA A 143 -0.48 -6.28 13.70
N THR A 144 -1.66 -6.88 13.87
CA THR A 144 -1.77 -8.33 14.17
C THR A 144 -1.52 -9.25 12.97
N GLU A 145 -1.28 -8.70 11.77
CA GLU A 145 -1.07 -9.48 10.53
C GLU A 145 0.10 -10.46 10.66
N LYS A 146 1.21 -10.03 11.28
CA LYS A 146 2.36 -10.90 11.55
C LYS A 146 2.00 -12.08 12.44
N PHE A 147 1.24 -11.86 13.52
CA PHE A 147 0.78 -12.93 14.39
C PHE A 147 -0.19 -13.88 13.67
N LYS A 148 -1.09 -13.36 12.84
CA LYS A 148 -2.03 -14.18 12.04
C LYS A 148 -1.32 -15.04 11.01
N SER A 149 -0.23 -14.55 10.41
CA SER A 149 0.57 -15.34 9.47
C SER A 149 1.13 -16.62 10.08
N TYR A 150 1.35 -16.62 11.40
CA TYR A 150 1.84 -17.77 12.16
C TYR A 150 0.87 -18.96 12.19
N ASN A 151 -0.43 -18.72 12.01
CA ASN A 151 -1.42 -19.78 11.83
C ASN A 151 -1.14 -20.63 10.57
N GLY A 152 -0.44 -20.07 9.58
CA GLY A 152 0.08 -20.84 8.45
C GLY A 152 1.17 -21.84 8.86
N THR A 153 2.09 -21.42 9.72
CA THR A 153 3.14 -22.28 10.28
C THR A 153 2.56 -23.43 11.11
N LEU A 154 1.58 -23.14 11.96
CA LEU A 154 0.86 -24.16 12.74
C LEU A 154 0.20 -25.20 11.82
N ARG A 155 -0.51 -24.75 10.77
CA ARG A 155 -1.15 -25.64 9.80
C ARG A 155 -0.14 -26.48 9.03
N LYS A 156 1.00 -25.92 8.62
CA LYS A 156 2.07 -26.70 7.97
C LYS A 156 2.60 -27.81 8.89
N ALA A 157 2.86 -27.51 10.15
CA ALA A 157 3.32 -28.51 11.12
C ALA A 157 2.31 -29.66 11.29
N ALA A 158 1.01 -29.36 11.30
CA ALA A 158 -0.04 -30.39 11.33
C ALA A 158 -0.11 -31.22 10.04
N VAL A 159 -0.08 -30.58 8.86
CA VAL A 159 -0.20 -31.27 7.55
C VAL A 159 0.94 -32.27 7.34
N HIS A 160 2.14 -31.94 7.81
CA HIS A 160 3.34 -32.77 7.69
C HIS A 160 3.56 -33.74 8.86
N SER A 161 2.63 -33.85 9.81
CA SER A 161 2.71 -34.86 10.87
C SER A 161 2.07 -36.19 10.43
N ASN A 162 2.17 -37.22 11.26
CA ASN A 162 1.46 -38.49 11.04
C ASN A 162 -0.07 -38.37 11.22
N ARG A 163 -0.54 -37.19 11.66
CA ARG A 163 -1.94 -36.78 11.88
C ARG A 163 -2.70 -37.62 12.91
N GLN A 164 -2.03 -38.48 13.68
CA GLN A 164 -2.66 -39.27 14.75
C GLN A 164 -2.94 -38.42 15.99
N SER A 165 -2.06 -37.46 16.29
CA SER A 165 -2.25 -36.49 17.38
C SER A 165 -1.66 -35.13 17.00
N PRO A 166 -2.36 -34.35 16.15
CA PRO A 166 -1.82 -33.10 15.59
C PRO A 166 -1.34 -32.11 16.66
N GLY A 167 -2.05 -32.00 17.79
CA GLY A 167 -1.64 -31.14 18.90
C GLY A 167 -0.29 -31.55 19.51
N LYS A 168 -0.08 -32.85 19.75
CA LYS A 168 1.19 -33.39 20.27
C LYS A 168 2.33 -33.20 19.28
N ASP A 169 2.07 -33.42 18.00
CA ASP A 169 3.09 -33.29 16.95
C ASP A 169 3.52 -31.83 16.72
N ILE A 170 2.55 -30.91 16.73
CA ILE A 170 2.82 -29.47 16.69
C ILE A 170 3.66 -29.07 17.91
N ALA A 171 3.26 -29.49 19.11
CA ALA A 171 3.98 -29.16 20.35
C ALA A 171 5.43 -29.66 20.31
N LYS A 172 5.67 -30.90 19.88
CA LYS A 172 7.02 -31.46 19.72
C LYS A 172 7.86 -30.70 18.69
N SER A 173 7.26 -30.34 17.55
CA SER A 173 7.94 -29.59 16.50
C SER A 173 8.38 -28.21 17.00
N PHE A 174 7.49 -27.51 17.71
CA PHE A 174 7.76 -26.18 18.22
C PHE A 174 8.74 -26.20 19.40
N ALA A 175 8.65 -27.21 20.27
CA ALA A 175 9.65 -27.45 21.30
C ALA A 175 11.03 -27.64 20.67
N SER A 176 11.13 -28.43 19.59
CA SER A 176 12.38 -28.64 18.86
C SER A 176 12.92 -27.33 18.27
N TYR A 177 12.07 -26.49 17.66
CA TYR A 177 12.48 -25.18 17.15
C TYR A 177 13.00 -24.25 18.25
N LYS A 178 12.35 -24.24 19.42
CA LYS A 178 12.80 -23.44 20.57
C LYS A 178 14.09 -23.97 21.15
N CYS A 179 14.27 -25.29 21.25
CA CYS A 179 15.53 -25.91 21.67
C CYS A 179 16.67 -25.56 20.72
N ILE A 180 16.47 -25.69 19.41
CA ILE A 180 17.47 -25.34 18.40
C ILE A 180 17.87 -23.87 18.57
N ARG A 181 16.90 -22.96 18.62
CA ARG A 181 17.17 -21.53 18.82
C ARG A 181 17.92 -21.25 20.12
N HIS A 182 17.52 -21.87 21.23
CA HIS A 182 18.21 -21.75 22.53
C HIS A 182 19.68 -22.14 22.42
N LEU A 183 19.97 -23.31 21.85
CA LEU A 183 21.33 -23.82 21.68
C LEU A 183 22.18 -22.93 20.76
N THR A 184 21.64 -22.53 19.61
CA THR A 184 22.37 -21.69 18.64
C THR A 184 22.58 -20.26 19.10
N CYS A 185 21.76 -19.77 20.04
CA CYS A 185 21.96 -18.47 20.66
C CYS A 185 22.88 -18.52 21.90
N GLY A 186 23.52 -19.66 22.20
CA GLY A 186 24.40 -19.80 23.37
C GLY A 186 23.66 -19.97 24.70
N GLY A 187 22.41 -20.43 24.65
CA GLY A 187 21.59 -20.68 25.82
C GLY A 187 22.19 -21.75 26.73
N TRP A 188 22.03 -21.57 28.04
CA TRP A 188 22.47 -22.51 29.06
C TRP A 188 21.36 -23.49 29.41
N PHE A 189 21.70 -24.74 29.67
CA PHE A 189 20.77 -25.78 30.10
C PHE A 189 21.43 -26.67 31.14
N LYS A 190 20.59 -27.31 31.96
CA LYS A 190 21.03 -28.17 33.06
C LYS A 190 21.75 -29.39 32.49
N ASP A 191 22.91 -29.72 33.04
CA ASP A 191 23.69 -30.86 32.56
C ASP A 191 22.92 -32.17 32.83
N PRO A 192 22.64 -33.00 31.81
CA PRO A 192 21.97 -34.28 32.00
C PRO A 192 22.73 -35.26 32.91
N LYS A 193 24.05 -35.08 33.05
CA LYS A 193 24.92 -35.91 33.89
C LYS A 193 25.11 -35.34 35.30
N ASP A 194 24.92 -34.04 35.47
CA ASP A 194 25.09 -33.35 36.76
C ASP A 194 24.02 -32.26 36.94
N SER A 195 23.01 -32.58 37.73
CA SER A 195 21.90 -31.68 37.99
C SER A 195 22.26 -30.43 38.82
N THR A 196 23.51 -30.27 39.27
CA THR A 196 23.96 -29.05 39.95
C THR A 196 24.63 -28.07 39.00
N ARG A 197 24.93 -28.50 37.76
CA ARG A 197 25.68 -27.73 36.77
C ARG A 197 24.81 -27.30 35.60
N TYR A 198 25.09 -26.10 35.07
CA TYR A 198 24.59 -25.66 33.77
C TYR A 198 25.72 -25.72 32.76
N ILE A 199 25.40 -26.14 31.54
CA ILE A 199 26.29 -26.20 30.39
C ILE A 199 25.65 -25.49 29.20
N THR A 200 26.44 -25.20 28.18
CA THR A 200 25.96 -24.67 26.91
C THR A 200 26.58 -25.46 25.75
N ALA A 201 26.07 -25.26 24.54
CA ALA A 201 26.65 -25.85 23.34
C ALA A 201 28.07 -25.30 23.11
N ALA A 202 28.90 -26.06 22.38
CA ALA A 202 30.25 -25.60 22.03
C ALA A 202 30.19 -24.25 21.27
N PRO A 203 31.21 -23.39 21.39
CA PRO A 203 31.22 -22.07 20.75
C PRO A 203 30.96 -22.09 19.24
N SER A 204 31.37 -23.16 18.55
CA SER A 204 31.09 -23.36 17.12
C SER A 204 29.59 -23.37 16.76
N VAL A 205 28.72 -23.82 17.67
CA VAL A 205 27.26 -23.82 17.51
C VAL A 205 26.70 -22.39 17.60
N GLY A 206 27.23 -21.59 18.53
CA GLY A 206 26.90 -20.17 18.65
C GLY A 206 27.40 -19.35 17.44
N ASN A 207 28.62 -19.61 17.01
CA ASN A 207 29.23 -18.96 15.83
C ASN A 207 28.43 -19.25 14.56
N MET A 208 27.85 -20.43 14.42
CA MET A 208 26.96 -20.75 13.30
C MET A 208 25.79 -19.76 13.18
N PHE A 209 25.22 -19.29 14.30
CA PHE A 209 24.19 -18.26 14.31
C PHE A 209 24.77 -16.87 14.04
N LEU A 210 25.87 -16.49 14.69
CA LEU A 210 26.48 -15.17 14.56
C LEU A 210 26.98 -14.89 13.13
N GLU A 211 27.63 -15.87 12.49
CA GLU A 211 28.30 -15.72 11.20
C GLU A 211 27.37 -15.94 9.99
N ARG A 212 26.18 -16.53 10.18
CA ARG A 212 25.27 -16.88 9.07
C ARG A 212 23.95 -16.12 9.14
N PRO A 213 23.84 -14.98 8.43
CA PRO A 213 22.58 -14.24 8.34
C PRO A 213 21.40 -15.03 7.77
N SER A 214 21.65 -16.05 6.93
CA SER A 214 20.60 -16.94 6.44
C SER A 214 19.96 -17.73 7.58
N LEU A 215 20.75 -18.25 8.51
CA LEU A 215 20.27 -18.99 9.68
C LEU A 215 19.51 -18.06 10.63
N GLN A 216 20.04 -16.87 10.88
CA GLN A 216 19.36 -15.84 11.66
C GLN A 216 17.94 -15.58 11.13
N LYS A 217 17.79 -15.42 9.81
CA LYS A 217 16.49 -15.18 9.16
C LYS A 217 15.51 -16.32 9.39
N THR A 218 15.97 -17.57 9.45
CA THR A 218 15.09 -18.72 9.75
C THR A 218 14.58 -18.72 11.19
N MET A 219 15.22 -17.94 12.08
CA MET A 219 14.84 -17.80 13.49
C MET A 219 14.18 -16.44 13.80
N ASP A 220 13.66 -15.78 12.77
CA ASP A 220 13.05 -14.44 12.83
C ASP A 220 13.99 -13.34 13.33
N TYR A 221 15.31 -13.52 13.17
CA TYR A 221 16.33 -12.51 13.45
C TYR A 221 16.97 -12.03 12.15
N ASN A 222 17.05 -10.72 11.92
CA ASN A 222 17.66 -10.21 10.69
C ASN A 222 18.28 -8.83 10.93
N HIS A 223 19.39 -8.78 11.66
CA HIS A 223 20.11 -7.53 11.91
C HIS A 223 20.52 -6.83 10.58
N LEU A 224 20.83 -7.61 9.55
CA LEU A 224 21.11 -7.10 8.20
C LEU A 224 19.91 -6.47 7.49
N ALA A 225 18.69 -6.55 8.01
CA ALA A 225 17.56 -5.75 7.52
C ALA A 225 17.67 -4.28 7.94
N HIS A 226 18.36 -4.01 9.05
CA HIS A 226 18.56 -2.66 9.59
C HIS A 226 19.81 -1.97 9.02
N ILE A 227 20.76 -2.76 8.51
CA ILE A 227 21.95 -2.24 7.84
C ILE A 227 21.61 -2.13 6.35
N GLY A 228 21.47 -0.91 5.85
CA GLY A 228 21.26 -0.65 4.42
C GLY A 228 22.34 -1.37 3.61
N ARG A 229 21.96 -2.42 2.86
CA ARG A 229 22.94 -3.22 2.11
C ARG A 229 23.36 -2.46 0.86
N GLU A 230 24.51 -1.79 0.92
CA GLU A 230 25.18 -1.31 -0.28
C GLU A 230 25.48 -2.49 -1.23
N GLY A 231 25.19 -2.33 -2.52
CA GLY A 231 25.51 -3.30 -3.56
C GLY A 231 24.51 -4.45 -3.79
N VAL A 232 23.40 -4.55 -3.05
CA VAL A 232 22.35 -5.56 -3.35
C VAL A 232 21.40 -5.12 -4.46
N PHE A 233 21.14 -3.82 -4.51
CA PHE A 233 20.37 -3.19 -5.57
C PHE A 233 21.17 -2.01 -6.13
N PRO A 234 20.97 -1.64 -7.41
CA PRO A 234 20.07 -2.29 -8.38
C PRO A 234 20.57 -3.64 -8.89
N ARG A 235 19.64 -4.54 -9.25
CA ARG A 235 19.93 -5.85 -9.87
C ARG A 235 19.19 -5.98 -11.21
N VAL A 236 19.89 -6.43 -12.24
CA VAL A 236 19.29 -6.73 -13.55
C VAL A 236 18.34 -7.92 -13.42
N ILE A 237 17.13 -7.77 -13.96
CA ILE A 237 16.20 -8.88 -14.12
C ILE A 237 16.39 -9.42 -15.54
N ASN A 238 16.79 -10.69 -15.65
CA ASN A 238 17.03 -11.36 -16.94
C ASN A 238 15.71 -11.66 -17.65
N THR A 239 15.12 -10.61 -18.24
CA THR A 239 13.94 -10.70 -19.10
C THR A 239 14.38 -10.43 -20.54
N LYS A 240 13.98 -11.29 -21.48
CA LYS A 240 14.26 -11.07 -22.90
C LYS A 240 13.58 -9.77 -23.37
N VAL A 241 14.35 -8.90 -24.01
CA VAL A 241 13.83 -7.75 -24.75
C VAL A 241 13.47 -8.26 -26.15
N THR A 242 12.17 -8.38 -26.44
CA THR A 242 11.68 -9.04 -27.67
C THR A 242 11.96 -8.20 -28.92
N ALA A 243 11.99 -6.87 -28.79
CA ALA A 243 12.36 -5.93 -29.85
C ALA A 243 13.16 -4.78 -29.21
N PRO A 244 14.50 -4.78 -29.32
CA PRO A 244 15.31 -3.73 -28.73
C PRO A 244 15.15 -2.41 -29.48
N ASP A 245 14.96 -1.34 -28.74
CA ASP A 245 14.84 0.02 -29.22
C ASP A 245 16.21 0.62 -29.54
N THR A 246 16.23 1.66 -30.35
CA THR A 246 17.46 2.41 -30.62
C THR A 246 17.87 3.20 -29.39
N ILE A 247 19.19 3.28 -29.14
CA ILE A 247 19.72 4.06 -28.01
C ILE A 247 19.37 5.53 -28.25
N PRO A 248 18.73 6.22 -27.29
CA PRO A 248 18.42 7.63 -27.44
C PRO A 248 19.68 8.47 -27.67
N ALA A 249 19.66 9.32 -28.71
CA ALA A 249 20.83 10.11 -29.11
C ALA A 249 21.40 10.98 -27.98
N GLY A 250 20.55 11.52 -27.11
CA GLY A 250 20.98 12.27 -25.93
C GLY A 250 21.79 11.42 -24.95
N LEU A 251 21.33 10.19 -24.67
CA LEU A 251 22.03 9.26 -23.79
C LEU A 251 23.36 8.80 -24.40
N GLN A 252 23.37 8.50 -25.70
CA GLN A 252 24.58 8.09 -26.41
C GLN A 252 25.66 9.20 -26.39
N LYS A 253 25.25 10.45 -26.63
CA LYS A 253 26.14 11.63 -26.53
C LYS A 253 26.68 11.84 -25.10
N HIS A 254 25.85 11.60 -24.09
CA HIS A 254 26.25 11.74 -22.68
C HIS A 254 27.23 10.66 -22.21
N LEU A 255 27.20 9.48 -22.84
CA LEU A 255 28.01 8.31 -22.47
C LEU A 255 28.95 7.88 -23.61
N PRO A 256 29.86 8.75 -24.06
CA PRO A 256 30.75 8.44 -25.18
C PRO A 256 31.67 7.26 -24.84
N GLY A 257 31.86 6.36 -25.81
CA GLY A 257 32.75 5.21 -25.68
C GLY A 257 32.28 4.12 -24.70
N ARG A 258 31.04 4.18 -24.21
CA ARG A 258 30.46 3.14 -23.34
C ARG A 258 29.66 2.12 -24.15
N ARG A 259 29.70 0.85 -23.74
CA ARG A 259 28.77 -0.17 -24.26
C ARG A 259 27.42 0.01 -23.57
N ILE A 260 26.39 0.35 -24.34
CA ILE A 260 25.03 0.58 -23.83
C ILE A 260 24.15 -0.59 -24.27
N LEU A 261 23.49 -1.24 -23.31
CA LEU A 261 22.62 -2.39 -23.52
C LEU A 261 21.24 -2.09 -22.94
N GLN A 262 20.19 -2.32 -23.73
CA GLN A 262 18.82 -2.20 -23.23
C GLN A 262 18.51 -3.37 -22.29
N LEU A 263 17.86 -3.06 -21.18
CA LEU A 263 17.38 -4.05 -20.22
C LEU A 263 15.85 -4.15 -20.31
N GLY A 264 15.30 -5.33 -19.97
CA GLY A 264 13.85 -5.48 -19.84
C GLY A 264 13.31 -4.89 -18.53
N ALA A 265 14.07 -5.03 -17.44
CA ALA A 265 13.71 -4.51 -16.13
C ALA A 265 14.92 -4.46 -15.17
N ILE A 266 14.85 -3.58 -14.18
CA ILE A 266 15.83 -3.44 -13.10
C ILE A 266 15.11 -3.56 -11.76
N GLN A 267 15.50 -4.52 -10.93
CA GLN A 267 15.09 -4.57 -9.53
C GLN A 267 15.80 -3.42 -8.79
N TRP A 268 15.06 -2.37 -8.45
CA TRP A 268 15.63 -1.14 -7.90
C TRP A 268 15.66 -1.14 -6.37
N THR A 269 14.64 -1.71 -5.73
CA THR A 269 14.59 -1.95 -4.28
C THR A 269 14.02 -3.36 -4.03
N PRO A 270 13.94 -3.88 -2.80
CA PRO A 270 13.31 -5.19 -2.54
C PRO A 270 11.87 -5.33 -3.06
N HIS A 271 11.16 -4.21 -3.21
CA HIS A 271 9.72 -4.20 -3.54
C HIS A 271 9.40 -3.44 -4.83
N ARG A 272 10.39 -2.78 -5.46
CA ARG A 272 10.17 -1.94 -6.64
C ARG A 272 11.04 -2.39 -7.81
N VAL A 273 10.41 -2.44 -8.98
CA VAL A 273 11.03 -2.79 -10.26
C VAL A 273 10.82 -1.63 -11.22
N LEU A 274 11.90 -1.21 -11.88
CA LEU A 274 11.88 -0.23 -12.95
C LEU A 274 11.82 -0.97 -14.28
N LYS A 275 10.83 -0.64 -15.10
CA LYS A 275 10.60 -1.18 -16.45
C LYS A 275 9.73 -0.21 -17.24
N LYS A 276 9.60 -0.45 -18.55
CA LYS A 276 8.71 0.32 -19.42
C LYS A 276 7.30 0.47 -18.82
N GLY A 277 6.74 1.68 -18.86
CA GLY A 277 5.41 2.03 -18.36
C GLY A 277 5.32 2.32 -16.85
N VAL A 278 6.42 2.18 -16.09
CA VAL A 278 6.43 2.56 -14.67
C VAL A 278 6.58 4.06 -14.54
N PHE A 279 5.75 4.69 -13.72
CA PHE A 279 5.88 6.11 -13.39
C PHE A 279 6.85 6.31 -12.21
N VAL A 280 7.70 7.34 -12.32
CA VAL A 280 8.73 7.68 -11.35
C VAL A 280 8.76 9.18 -11.05
N LEU A 281 9.13 9.52 -9.81
CA LEU A 281 9.57 10.86 -9.43
C LEU A 281 11.08 10.96 -9.61
N VAL A 282 11.51 11.96 -10.37
CA VAL A 282 12.90 12.16 -10.78
C VAL A 282 13.39 13.51 -10.30
N ARG A 283 14.58 13.53 -9.68
CA ARG A 283 15.25 14.76 -9.23
C ARG A 283 15.79 15.56 -10.41
N LEU A 284 15.41 16.83 -10.50
CA LEU A 284 15.92 17.79 -11.47
C LEU A 284 17.15 18.53 -10.91
N GLY A 285 18.35 18.15 -11.37
CA GLY A 285 19.58 18.91 -11.11
C GLY A 285 20.01 19.04 -9.65
N ASN A 286 21.17 19.69 -9.43
CA ASN A 286 21.69 20.06 -8.12
C ASN A 286 21.35 21.54 -7.84
N SER A 287 20.08 21.90 -7.72
CA SER A 287 19.72 23.27 -7.29
C SER A 287 19.74 23.39 -5.77
N ALA A 288 20.38 24.46 -5.28
CA ALA A 288 20.51 24.78 -3.85
C ALA A 288 19.19 25.25 -3.19
N GLU A 289 18.14 25.46 -3.98
CA GLU A 289 16.80 25.84 -3.51
C GLU A 289 15.81 24.72 -3.82
N GLY A 290 15.70 23.75 -2.90
CA GLY A 290 14.76 22.64 -3.00
C GLY A 290 15.07 21.65 -4.14
N THR A 291 15.03 20.36 -3.84
CA THR A 291 15.10 19.32 -4.87
C THR A 291 13.81 19.35 -5.70
N ALA A 292 13.81 20.09 -6.81
CA ALA A 292 12.70 20.08 -7.76
C ALA A 292 12.53 18.66 -8.33
N LEU A 293 11.31 18.11 -8.24
CA LEU A 293 11.00 16.78 -8.76
C LEU A 293 10.05 16.88 -9.95
N THR A 294 10.30 16.06 -10.96
CA THR A 294 9.42 15.88 -12.12
C THR A 294 8.88 14.46 -12.16
N VAL A 295 7.73 14.27 -12.82
CA VAL A 295 7.17 12.94 -13.07
C VAL A 295 7.63 12.46 -14.43
N GLY A 296 8.01 11.18 -14.51
CA GLY A 296 8.37 10.52 -15.75
C GLY A 296 7.70 9.16 -15.89
N CYS A 297 7.20 8.83 -17.08
CA CYS A 297 6.85 7.46 -17.44
C CYS A 297 8.05 6.82 -18.15
N ILE A 298 8.55 5.71 -17.62
CA ILE A 298 9.72 5.04 -18.17
C ILE A 298 9.42 4.51 -19.57
N ASP A 299 10.20 4.97 -20.54
CA ASP A 299 10.19 4.43 -21.90
C ASP A 299 11.05 3.16 -21.93
N HIS A 300 12.30 3.28 -21.46
CA HIS A 300 13.30 2.21 -21.51
C HIS A 300 14.30 2.29 -20.34
N VAL A 301 14.87 1.16 -19.98
CA VAL A 301 15.94 1.04 -18.97
C VAL A 301 17.21 0.48 -19.61
N TRP A 302 18.37 0.99 -19.19
CA TRP A 302 19.65 0.76 -19.87
C TRP A 302 20.77 0.45 -18.88
N GLU A 303 21.69 -0.42 -19.30
CA GLU A 303 22.98 -0.65 -18.68
C GLU A 303 24.08 0.00 -19.53
N ALA A 304 24.95 0.79 -18.91
CA ALA A 304 26.13 1.36 -19.55
C ALA A 304 27.40 0.86 -18.86
N THR A 305 28.27 0.22 -19.64
CA THR A 305 29.54 -0.36 -19.18
C THR A 305 30.74 0.40 -19.75
N PHE A 306 31.70 0.75 -18.90
CA PHE A 306 32.98 1.34 -19.30
C PHE A 306 34.12 0.86 -18.41
N ARG A 307 35.16 0.25 -19.00
CA ARG A 307 36.35 -0.27 -18.28
C ARG A 307 35.98 -1.12 -17.05
N GLY A 308 34.99 -2.02 -17.21
CA GLY A 308 34.49 -2.90 -16.15
C GLY A 308 33.54 -2.26 -15.13
N ARG A 309 33.31 -0.93 -15.19
CA ARG A 309 32.31 -0.25 -14.34
C ARG A 309 30.94 -0.24 -15.01
N VAL A 310 29.92 -0.64 -14.26
CA VAL A 310 28.53 -0.68 -14.69
C VAL A 310 27.75 0.48 -14.07
N SER A 311 26.88 1.10 -14.86
CA SER A 311 25.94 2.14 -14.42
C SER A 311 24.57 1.92 -15.06
N PHE A 312 23.51 2.31 -14.35
CA PHE A 312 22.15 2.10 -14.80
C PHE A 312 21.46 3.43 -15.08
N TRP A 313 20.73 3.46 -16.19
CA TRP A 313 20.11 4.67 -16.73
C TRP A 313 18.67 4.40 -17.13
N VAL A 314 17.83 5.41 -16.99
CA VAL A 314 16.41 5.35 -17.31
C VAL A 314 16.10 6.47 -18.29
N CYS A 315 15.48 6.12 -19.41
CA CYS A 315 14.89 7.09 -20.34
C CYS A 315 13.39 7.13 -20.10
N TYR A 316 12.83 8.33 -20.06
CA TYR A 316 11.44 8.54 -19.69
C TYR A 316 10.82 9.71 -20.44
N THR A 317 9.52 9.59 -20.69
CA THR A 317 8.67 10.69 -21.15
C THR A 317 8.25 11.50 -19.93
N GLU A 318 8.51 12.81 -19.95
CA GLU A 318 8.15 13.72 -18.86
C GLU A 318 6.63 13.96 -18.81
N TYR A 319 6.12 14.16 -17.59
CA TYR A 319 4.74 14.55 -17.34
C TYR A 319 4.74 15.85 -16.51
N GLY A 320 4.12 16.88 -17.06
CA GLY A 320 3.97 18.18 -16.41
C GLY A 320 3.03 18.09 -15.20
N ARG A 321 3.40 18.74 -14.10
CA ARG A 321 2.56 18.84 -12.89
C ARG A 321 1.36 19.75 -13.18
N GLY A 322 0.15 19.24 -12.95
CA GLY A 322 -1.10 19.97 -13.11
C GLY A 322 -1.71 20.47 -11.80
N GLY A 323 -2.95 20.95 -11.89
CA GLY A 323 -3.78 21.32 -10.74
C GLY A 323 -4.23 20.11 -9.91
N VAL A 324 -5.05 20.36 -8.89
CA VAL A 324 -5.77 19.29 -8.18
C VAL A 324 -7.07 19.03 -8.93
N ASP A 325 -7.30 17.79 -9.33
CA ASP A 325 -8.54 17.36 -9.96
C ASP A 325 -9.72 17.55 -9.00
N SER A 326 -10.79 18.20 -9.46
CA SER A 326 -11.93 18.56 -8.61
C SER A 326 -12.76 17.35 -8.18
N TYR A 327 -12.78 16.26 -8.96
CA TYR A 327 -13.55 15.08 -8.65
C TYR A 327 -12.76 14.15 -7.71
N TYR A 328 -11.54 13.77 -8.10
CA TYR A 328 -10.71 12.85 -7.34
C TYR A 328 -10.02 13.52 -6.15
N GLN A 329 -9.90 14.85 -6.13
CA GLN A 329 -9.13 15.60 -5.13
C GLN A 329 -7.68 15.09 -5.02
N MET A 330 -7.09 14.83 -6.19
CA MET A 330 -5.75 14.30 -6.37
C MET A 330 -4.99 15.13 -7.41
N ARG A 331 -3.66 15.13 -7.34
CA ARG A 331 -2.81 15.92 -8.25
C ARG A 331 -2.88 15.36 -9.68
N SER A 332 -3.23 16.21 -10.63
CA SER A 332 -3.20 15.87 -12.05
C SER A 332 -1.78 15.97 -12.62
N VAL A 333 -1.51 15.18 -13.64
CA VAL A 333 -0.31 15.24 -14.46
C VAL A 333 -0.67 15.12 -15.94
N LYS A 334 0.03 15.86 -16.79
CA LYS A 334 -0.22 15.87 -18.23
C LYS A 334 1.00 15.36 -18.97
N LYS A 335 0.79 14.46 -19.93
CA LYS A 335 1.88 13.94 -20.75
C LYS A 335 2.56 15.08 -21.53
N SER A 336 3.88 15.14 -21.49
CA SER A 336 4.69 16.05 -22.31
C SER A 336 5.24 15.30 -23.53
N THR A 337 5.70 16.06 -24.53
CA THR A 337 6.50 15.55 -25.66
C THR A 337 7.99 15.48 -25.32
N THR A 338 8.38 15.89 -24.12
CA THR A 338 9.77 15.95 -23.70
C THR A 338 10.26 14.59 -23.21
N HIS A 339 11.26 14.04 -23.89
CA HIS A 339 11.95 12.82 -23.48
C HIS A 339 13.27 13.15 -22.79
N LYS A 340 13.50 12.57 -21.62
CA LYS A 340 14.69 12.81 -20.80
C LYS A 340 15.35 11.49 -20.42
N TYR A 341 16.59 11.57 -19.92
CA TYR A 341 17.28 10.45 -19.32
C TYR A 341 17.86 10.84 -17.97
N VAL A 342 17.94 9.88 -17.05
CA VAL A 342 18.51 10.09 -15.73
C VAL A 342 19.31 8.87 -15.28
N HIS A 343 20.36 9.09 -14.52
CA HIS A 343 21.04 8.01 -13.80
C HIS A 343 20.09 7.43 -12.75
N ILE A 344 20.13 6.11 -12.49
CA ILE A 344 19.19 5.46 -11.56
C ILE A 344 19.15 6.08 -10.16
N LYS A 345 20.25 6.71 -9.72
CA LYS A 345 20.35 7.43 -8.44
C LYS A 345 19.52 8.72 -8.38
N GLY A 346 19.04 9.24 -9.51
CA GLY A 346 18.15 10.39 -9.57
C GLY A 346 16.67 10.04 -9.45
N ILE A 347 16.32 8.76 -9.32
CA ILE A 347 14.94 8.31 -9.09
C ILE A 347 14.69 8.30 -7.59
N GLU A 348 13.66 9.03 -7.15
CA GLU A 348 13.29 9.15 -5.73
C GLU A 348 12.22 8.14 -5.32
N SER A 349 11.25 7.90 -6.20
CA SER A 349 10.12 7.00 -5.92
C SER A 349 9.51 6.49 -7.22
N THR A 350 8.94 5.29 -7.19
CA THR A 350 7.90 4.91 -8.15
C THR A 350 6.56 5.43 -7.66
N ILE A 351 5.67 5.82 -8.55
CA ILE A 351 4.34 6.33 -8.21
C ILE A 351 3.27 5.63 -9.03
N ASN A 352 2.04 5.59 -8.52
CA ASN A 352 0.89 5.10 -9.27
C ASN A 352 0.18 6.27 -9.97
N VAL A 353 -0.05 6.12 -11.27
CA VAL A 353 -0.74 7.11 -12.11
C VAL A 353 -1.87 6.40 -12.85
N GLN A 354 -3.05 7.00 -12.78
CA GLN A 354 -4.27 6.52 -13.43
C GLN A 354 -4.67 7.49 -14.55
N HIS A 355 -5.29 6.95 -15.60
CA HIS A 355 -6.01 7.77 -16.56
C HIS A 355 -7.18 8.49 -15.87
N ASN A 356 -7.45 9.76 -16.21
CA ASN A 356 -8.62 10.48 -15.70
C ASN A 356 -9.90 10.02 -16.40
N CYS A 357 -10.39 8.82 -16.07
CA CYS A 357 -11.56 8.23 -16.72
C CYS A 357 -12.86 9.03 -16.46
N HIS A 358 -12.95 9.75 -15.35
CA HIS A 358 -14.10 10.61 -15.06
C HIS A 358 -14.16 11.80 -16.01
N ALA A 359 -13.08 12.58 -16.12
CA ALA A 359 -13.02 13.71 -17.04
C ALA A 359 -13.07 13.27 -18.51
N GLY A 360 -12.41 12.15 -18.85
CA GLY A 360 -12.39 11.59 -20.20
C GLY A 360 -13.67 10.85 -20.60
N GLY A 361 -14.70 10.79 -19.75
CA GLY A 361 -15.98 10.15 -20.05
C GLY A 361 -15.87 8.68 -20.47
N CYS A 362 -14.83 7.97 -19.99
CA CYS A 362 -14.45 6.66 -20.51
C CYS A 362 -15.50 5.60 -20.18
N GLN A 363 -15.93 4.87 -21.20
CA GLN A 363 -17.02 3.88 -21.13
C GLN A 363 -16.50 2.46 -21.10
N VAL A 364 -17.24 1.56 -20.45
CA VAL A 364 -16.95 0.12 -20.47
C VAL A 364 -17.70 -0.53 -21.63
N SER A 365 -16.99 -1.28 -22.47
CA SER A 365 -17.55 -1.92 -23.65
C SER A 365 -17.13 -3.41 -23.71
N PRO A 366 -18.01 -4.33 -24.16
CA PRO A 366 -17.69 -5.75 -24.34
C PRO A 366 -16.95 -5.95 -25.67
N THR A 367 -15.77 -5.36 -25.81
CA THR A 367 -14.97 -5.39 -27.06
C THR A 367 -13.58 -5.97 -26.87
N GLY A 368 -13.21 -6.30 -25.63
CA GLY A 368 -11.85 -6.66 -25.29
C GLY A 368 -11.59 -8.16 -25.26
N ARG A 369 -10.50 -8.60 -25.90
CA ARG A 369 -9.91 -9.92 -25.59
C ARG A 369 -9.01 -9.78 -24.37
N VAL A 370 -9.16 -10.68 -23.40
CA VAL A 370 -8.36 -10.67 -22.17
C VAL A 370 -7.46 -11.88 -22.19
N ARG A 371 -6.19 -11.68 -21.83
CA ARG A 371 -5.25 -12.80 -21.72
C ARG A 371 -5.48 -13.56 -20.41
N ILE A 372 -6.01 -14.77 -20.50
CA ILE A 372 -6.22 -15.69 -19.38
C ILE A 372 -5.21 -16.83 -19.53
N GLU A 373 -4.42 -17.10 -18.48
CA GLU A 373 -3.47 -18.23 -18.48
C GLU A 373 -2.49 -18.29 -19.68
N ARG A 374 -2.12 -17.12 -20.21
CA ARG A 374 -1.24 -16.88 -21.37
C ARG A 374 -1.88 -17.04 -22.74
N GLU A 375 -3.17 -17.33 -22.81
CA GLU A 375 -3.96 -17.39 -24.04
C GLU A 375 -4.94 -16.22 -24.10
N ASP A 376 -5.20 -15.70 -25.30
CA ASP A 376 -6.20 -14.65 -25.46
C ASP A 376 -7.59 -15.29 -25.43
N SER A 377 -8.50 -14.71 -24.64
CA SER A 377 -9.88 -15.18 -24.58
C SER A 377 -10.56 -15.02 -25.94
N GLU A 378 -11.37 -16.01 -26.31
CA GLU A 378 -12.25 -15.93 -27.47
C GLU A 378 -13.48 -15.04 -27.18
N GLU A 379 -13.87 -14.98 -25.91
CA GLU A 379 -15.01 -14.18 -25.45
C GLU A 379 -14.66 -12.69 -25.33
N ASN A 380 -15.63 -11.86 -25.72
CA ASN A 380 -15.60 -10.43 -25.49
C ASN A 380 -15.77 -10.14 -23.99
N ASN A 381 -14.74 -9.55 -23.40
CA ASN A 381 -14.74 -9.10 -22.03
C ASN A 381 -15.04 -7.60 -21.98
N ASN A 382 -15.71 -7.19 -20.91
CA ASN A 382 -15.91 -5.78 -20.58
C ASN A 382 -14.56 -5.12 -20.29
N ILE A 383 -14.14 -4.16 -21.11
CA ILE A 383 -12.91 -3.37 -20.95
C ILE A 383 -13.27 -1.88 -21.08
N VAL A 384 -12.55 -1.02 -20.35
CA VAL A 384 -12.67 0.44 -20.52
C VAL A 384 -12.07 0.85 -21.85
N VAL A 385 -12.87 1.54 -22.66
CA VAL A 385 -12.41 2.28 -23.83
C VAL A 385 -12.04 3.67 -23.37
N HIS A 386 -10.73 3.95 -23.29
CA HIS A 386 -10.23 5.25 -22.88
C HIS A 386 -10.52 6.29 -23.98
N GLY A 387 -11.06 7.44 -23.57
CA GLY A 387 -11.09 8.63 -24.42
C GLY A 387 -9.67 9.13 -24.68
N ASP A 388 -9.47 9.87 -25.76
CA ASP A 388 -8.16 10.43 -26.12
C ASP A 388 -7.88 11.69 -25.29
N THR A 389 -7.69 11.49 -23.98
CA THR A 389 -7.31 12.55 -23.04
C THR A 389 -5.90 12.29 -22.53
N ASP A 390 -4.98 13.23 -22.75
CA ASP A 390 -3.63 13.24 -22.17
C ASP A 390 -3.62 13.59 -20.66
N GLU A 391 -4.77 13.46 -20.00
CA GLU A 391 -4.99 13.84 -18.61
C GLU A 391 -4.94 12.62 -17.69
N TYR A 392 -4.01 12.68 -16.74
CA TYR A 392 -3.76 11.62 -15.78
C TYR A 392 -3.80 12.18 -14.37
N VAL A 393 -4.01 11.30 -13.40
CA VAL A 393 -4.10 11.66 -11.98
C VAL A 393 -3.17 10.75 -11.19
N VAL A 394 -2.41 11.35 -10.28
CA VAL A 394 -1.52 10.62 -9.37
C VAL A 394 -2.33 10.07 -8.22
N ASN A 395 -2.35 8.75 -8.08
CA ASN A 395 -3.10 8.07 -7.03
C ASN A 395 -2.46 8.34 -5.67
N SER A 396 -3.01 9.31 -4.96
CA SER A 396 -2.53 9.73 -3.65
C SER A 396 -2.89 8.75 -2.54
N GLY A 397 -3.78 7.77 -2.83
CA GLY A 397 -4.19 6.71 -1.90
C GLY A 397 -3.22 5.53 -1.81
N GLU A 398 -2.09 5.56 -2.51
CA GLU A 398 -1.06 4.51 -2.43
C GLU A 398 -0.62 4.28 -0.97
N LEU A 399 -0.81 3.07 -0.44
CA LEU A 399 -0.58 2.78 0.99
C LEU A 399 0.89 2.86 1.39
N ASN A 400 1.79 2.55 0.45
CA ASN A 400 3.23 2.67 0.62
C ASN A 400 3.77 4.01 0.10
N SER A 401 2.92 5.03 0.03
CA SER A 401 3.30 6.37 -0.39
C SER A 401 4.45 6.88 0.48
N THR A 402 5.52 7.29 -0.20
CA THR A 402 6.67 7.91 0.44
C THR A 402 6.31 9.32 0.89
N GLN A 403 6.99 9.83 1.92
CA GLN A 403 6.87 11.24 2.28
C GLN A 403 7.16 12.15 1.08
N VAL A 404 8.13 11.76 0.24
CA VAL A 404 8.44 12.41 -1.03
C VAL A 404 7.21 12.54 -1.94
N LEU A 405 6.43 11.46 -2.12
CA LEU A 405 5.20 11.51 -2.92
C LEU A 405 4.18 12.45 -2.30
N ARG A 406 3.93 12.37 -0.98
CA ARG A 406 2.96 13.25 -0.30
C ARG A 406 3.32 14.73 -0.43
N THR A 407 4.60 15.06 -0.21
CA THR A 407 5.12 16.42 -0.34
C THR A 407 5.04 16.91 -1.79
N TRP A 408 5.31 16.06 -2.78
CA TRP A 408 5.24 16.46 -4.19
C TRP A 408 3.81 16.65 -4.70
N VAL A 409 2.88 15.76 -4.31
CA VAL A 409 1.47 15.86 -4.69
C VAL A 409 0.87 17.13 -4.09
N ASP A 410 1.18 17.44 -2.83
CA ASP A 410 0.81 18.71 -2.17
C ASP A 410 -0.68 19.03 -2.36
N VAL A 411 -1.56 18.06 -2.06
CA VAL A 411 -3.01 18.31 -2.11
C VAL A 411 -3.38 19.23 -0.96
N PRO A 412 -4.07 20.36 -1.21
CA PRO A 412 -4.61 21.20 -0.15
C PRO A 412 -5.46 20.38 0.81
N ARG A 413 -5.26 20.58 2.11
CA ARG A 413 -5.93 19.80 3.15
C ARG A 413 -7.43 20.07 3.21
N GLY A 414 -7.86 21.26 2.76
CA GLY A 414 -9.24 21.74 2.87
C GLY A 414 -9.59 22.16 4.29
N GLY A 415 -8.66 22.81 5.00
CA GLY A 415 -8.85 23.19 6.40
C GLY A 415 -10.07 24.08 6.65
N GLU A 416 -10.42 24.93 5.68
CA GLU A 416 -11.61 25.80 5.73
C GLU A 416 -12.91 24.99 5.76
N GLU A 417 -12.97 23.83 5.11
CA GLU A 417 -14.17 22.96 5.10
C GLU A 417 -14.42 22.27 6.45
N ILE A 418 -13.39 22.20 7.30
CA ILE A 418 -13.39 21.51 8.60
C ILE A 418 -13.36 22.52 9.76
N GLY A 419 -13.21 23.82 9.49
CA GLY A 419 -13.27 24.86 10.52
C GLY A 419 -14.56 24.80 11.36
N ASP A 420 -15.67 24.40 10.73
CA ASP A 420 -16.97 24.20 11.37
C ASP A 420 -17.15 22.81 12.02
N LEU A 421 -16.23 21.87 11.79
CA LEU A 421 -16.35 20.48 12.27
C LEU A 421 -16.31 20.39 13.79
N ILE A 422 -15.26 20.94 14.41
CA ILE A 422 -15.11 20.91 15.87
C ILE A 422 -16.29 21.64 16.54
N PRO A 423 -16.69 22.85 16.09
CA PRO A 423 -17.93 23.49 16.54
C PRO A 423 -19.18 22.63 16.35
N ALA A 424 -19.36 21.97 15.20
CA ALA A 424 -20.53 21.13 14.92
C ALA A 424 -20.57 19.86 15.79
N LEU A 425 -19.43 19.20 16.00
CA LEU A 425 -19.30 18.06 16.89
C LEU A 425 -19.56 18.45 18.35
N ASN A 426 -18.99 19.57 18.81
CA ASN A 426 -19.24 20.10 20.16
C ASN A 426 -20.71 20.48 20.35
N LYS A 427 -21.33 21.11 19.34
CA LYS A 427 -22.76 21.44 19.36
C LYS A 427 -23.62 20.17 19.41
N GLY A 428 -23.31 19.17 18.58
CA GLY A 428 -24.02 17.89 18.57
C GLY A 428 -23.88 17.15 19.90
N LEU A 429 -22.68 17.13 20.50
CA LEU A 429 -22.44 16.57 21.82
C LEU A 429 -23.23 17.30 22.91
N ALA A 430 -23.25 18.64 22.88
CA ALA A 430 -24.02 19.44 23.83
C ALA A 430 -25.53 19.16 23.72
N THR A 431 -26.08 19.10 22.51
CA THR A 431 -27.49 18.75 22.28
C THR A 431 -27.81 17.33 22.76
N TRP A 432 -26.90 16.37 22.54
CA TRP A 432 -27.10 15.00 23.01
C TRP A 432 -27.09 14.89 24.54
N LEU A 433 -26.18 15.59 25.21
CA LEU A 433 -26.14 15.64 26.68
C LEU A 433 -27.37 16.33 27.28
N GLN A 434 -27.91 17.36 26.61
CA GLN A 434 -29.17 18.01 27.02
C GLN A 434 -30.36 17.05 26.89
N ALA A 435 -30.48 16.35 25.76
CA ALA A 435 -31.55 15.37 25.55
C ALA A 435 -31.48 14.17 26.53
N ALA A 436 -30.28 13.78 26.96
CA ALA A 436 -30.09 12.73 27.98
C ALA A 436 -30.38 13.21 29.41
N GLY A 437 -30.33 14.53 29.66
CA GLY A 437 -30.69 15.13 30.95
C GLY A 437 -32.18 15.42 31.12
N GLU A 438 -32.96 15.40 30.03
CA GLU A 438 -34.42 15.60 30.04
C GLU A 438 -35.21 14.28 30.19
N SER A 439 -34.56 13.11 30.21
CA SER A 439 -35.23 11.80 30.29
C SER A 439 -35.30 11.18 31.69
N ASP A 440 -34.91 11.92 32.74
CA ASP A 440 -34.90 11.44 34.14
C ASP A 440 -36.06 11.99 35.00
N ASP A 441 -37.13 12.51 34.38
CA ASP A 441 -38.38 12.83 35.10
C ASP A 441 -39.28 11.58 35.21
N ASP A 442 -39.03 10.81 36.26
CA ASP A 442 -39.96 10.02 37.08
C ASP A 442 -41.18 9.34 36.40
N GLU A 443 -41.00 8.10 35.92
CA GLU A 443 -42.08 7.09 36.01
C GLU A 443 -42.17 6.62 37.47
N VAL A 444 -43.06 7.26 38.24
CA VAL A 444 -43.51 6.77 39.54
C VAL A 444 -44.18 5.40 39.34
N LEU A 445 -43.44 4.33 39.65
CA LEU A 445 -43.94 2.96 39.67
C LEU A 445 -44.99 2.81 40.78
N ASP A 446 -46.23 2.61 40.35
CA ASP A 446 -47.38 2.32 41.20
C ASP A 446 -47.17 1.01 41.97
N ASN A 447 -47.46 1.07 43.27
CA ASN A 447 -47.21 0.05 44.28
C ASN A 447 -48.33 -1.02 44.26
N PRO A 448 -48.09 -2.32 44.00
CA PRO A 448 -49.15 -3.31 44.06
C PRO A 448 -49.24 -3.92 45.46
N SER A 449 -50.09 -3.32 46.29
CA SER A 449 -50.79 -4.06 47.36
C SER A 449 -52.11 -4.59 46.81
N HIS A 450 -52.20 -5.89 46.54
CA HIS A 450 -53.32 -6.79 46.94
C HIS A 450 -53.36 -8.09 46.11
N ARG A 451 -53.34 -9.19 46.89
CA ARG A 451 -53.74 -10.58 46.62
C ARG A 451 -52.81 -11.48 45.82
#